data_AF-A0A963MKS1-F1
#
_entry.id   AF-A0A963MKS1-F1
#
_cell.length_a   1.000
_cell.length_b   1.000
_cell.length_c   1.000
_cell.angle_alpha   90.00
_cell.angle_beta   90.00
_cell.angle_gamma   90.00
#
_symmetry.space_group_name_H-M   'P 1'
#
loop_
_entity.id
_entity.type
_entity.pdbx_description
1 polymer ?
#
loop_
_entity_poly.entity_id
_entity_poly.type
_entity_poly.pdbx_seq_one_letter_code
_entity_poly.pdbx_strand_id
1 'polypeptide(L)'
;MSQTPSSSAIGTVYIVGSGPGDIDLLTLRAARLIGQADAVVYDHLIAEGVLDLARADAEKIYVGKKSSNHTVPQDELNRLLVDLARAGKKVVRLKGGDP
;
A
#
# COMPACT_ATOMS: atom_id res chain seq x y z
N MET A 1 29.24 14.62 23.39
CA MET A 1 28.06 15.14 22.67
C MET A 1 27.23 13.95 22.23
N SER A 2 26.23 13.55 23.01
CA SER A 2 25.31 12.47 22.62
C SER A 2 24.35 13.02 21.58
N GLN A 3 24.38 12.47 20.38
CA GLN A 3 23.37 12.74 19.36
C GLN A 3 22.07 12.06 19.78
N THR A 4 21.03 12.86 20.01
CA THR A 4 19.66 12.39 20.19
C THR A 4 19.21 11.73 18.89
N PRO A 5 18.65 10.50 18.88
CA PRO A 5 18.13 9.92 17.65
C PRO A 5 17.02 10.83 17.12
N SER A 6 17.17 11.31 15.88
CA SER A 6 16.12 12.06 15.19
C SER A 6 14.85 11.21 15.22
N SER A 7 13.75 11.72 15.79
CA SER A 7 12.49 10.99 15.75
C SER A 7 12.13 10.79 14.27
N SER A 8 12.27 9.57 13.77
CA SER A 8 11.74 9.22 12.46
C SER A 8 10.27 9.61 12.46
N ALA A 9 9.91 10.58 11.61
CA ALA A 9 8.52 11.02 11.54
C ALA A 9 7.64 9.81 11.22
N ILE A 10 6.51 9.68 11.92
CA ILE A 10 5.55 8.62 11.62
C ILE A 10 5.06 8.82 10.19
N GLY A 11 5.11 7.76 9.40
CA GLY A 11 4.64 7.73 8.02
C GLY A 11 3.12 7.74 7.93
N THR A 12 2.61 7.80 6.71
CA THR A 12 1.17 7.92 6.44
C THR A 12 0.67 6.73 5.63
N VAL A 13 -0.47 6.19 6.03
CA VAL A 13 -1.20 5.18 5.25
C VAL A 13 -2.28 5.84 4.43
N TYR A 14 -2.27 5.61 3.12
CA TYR A 14 -3.32 6.00 2.18
C TYR A 14 -4.10 4.76 1.77
N ILE A 15 -5.41 4.74 2.01
CA ILE A 15 -6.29 3.73 1.44
C ILE A 15 -6.76 4.24 0.09
N VAL A 16 -6.47 3.49 -0.98
CA VAL A 16 -6.63 3.93 -2.36
C VAL A 16 -7.43 2.88 -3.14
N GLY A 17 -8.51 3.32 -3.76
CA GLY A 17 -9.28 2.51 -4.71
C GLY A 17 -8.58 2.44 -6.05
N SER A 18 -8.47 1.24 -6.62
CA SER A 18 -7.93 1.03 -7.96
C SER A 18 -8.98 1.07 -9.07
N GLY A 19 -10.25 1.33 -8.73
CA GLY A 19 -11.34 1.27 -9.71
C GLY A 19 -11.71 -0.17 -10.11
N PRO A 20 -12.55 -0.35 -11.14
CA PRO A 20 -13.16 -1.65 -11.45
C PRO A 20 -12.23 -2.63 -12.17
N GLY A 21 -11.01 -2.24 -12.56
CA GLY A 21 -10.02 -3.15 -13.13
C GLY A 21 -9.25 -2.63 -14.35
N ASP A 22 -9.59 -1.47 -14.90
CA ASP A 22 -8.77 -0.83 -15.94
C ASP A 22 -7.85 0.21 -15.30
N ILE A 23 -6.57 0.21 -15.68
CA ILE A 23 -5.58 1.18 -15.18
C ILE A 23 -5.95 2.61 -15.57
N ASP A 24 -6.61 2.82 -16.72
CA ASP A 24 -7.02 4.13 -17.19
C ASP A 24 -8.15 4.74 -16.34
N LEU A 25 -8.80 3.93 -15.49
CA LEU A 25 -9.81 4.37 -14.54
C LEU A 25 -9.23 4.79 -13.18
N LEU A 26 -7.91 4.72 -13.00
CA LEU A 26 -7.25 5.29 -11.83
C LEU A 26 -7.40 6.82 -11.83
N THR A 27 -7.72 7.36 -10.65
CA THR A 27 -7.63 8.81 -10.48
C THR A 27 -6.18 9.28 -10.57
N LEU A 28 -5.95 10.49 -11.06
CA LEU A 28 -4.61 11.11 -11.06
C LEU A 28 -3.99 11.17 -9.65
N ARG A 29 -4.82 11.29 -8.61
CA ARG A 29 -4.36 11.26 -7.22
C ARG A 29 -3.87 9.86 -6.82
N ALA A 30 -4.58 8.81 -7.19
CA ALA A 30 -4.17 7.43 -6.93
C ALA A 30 -2.82 7.13 -7.59
N ALA A 31 -2.67 7.42 -8.89
CA ALA A 31 -1.43 7.21 -9.62
C ALA A 31 -0.23 7.95 -8.97
N ARG A 32 -0.43 9.21 -8.55
CA ARG A 32 0.61 9.99 -7.84
C ARG A 32 0.98 9.39 -6.48
N LEU A 33 0.00 8.91 -5.71
CA LEU A 33 0.26 8.29 -4.41
C LEU A 33 1.04 6.98 -4.58
N ILE A 34 0.66 6.15 -5.55
CA ILE A 34 1.35 4.89 -5.86
C ILE A 34 2.81 5.15 -6.25
N GLY A 35 3.09 6.11 -7.14
CA GLY A 35 4.46 6.43 -7.55
C GLY A 35 5.34 7.04 -6.46
N GLN A 36 4.75 7.55 -5.38
CA GLN A 36 5.49 8.11 -4.24
C GLN A 36 5.60 7.15 -3.06
N ALA A 37 4.93 5.99 -3.11
CA ALA A 37 4.84 5.07 -1.98
C ALA A 37 6.19 4.39 -1.73
N ASP A 38 6.56 4.28 -0.45
CA ASP A 38 7.70 3.45 -0.02
C ASP A 38 7.27 1.99 0.13
N ALA A 39 5.98 1.76 0.43
CA ALA A 39 5.37 0.43 0.45
C ALA A 39 3.97 0.44 -0.18
N VAL A 40 3.67 -0.55 -1.00
CA VAL A 40 2.36 -0.78 -1.62
C VAL A 40 1.82 -2.12 -1.15
N VAL A 41 0.74 -2.09 -0.37
CA VAL A 41 0.05 -3.28 0.15
C VAL A 41 -1.18 -3.53 -0.71
N TYR A 42 -1.28 -4.69 -1.37
CA TYR A 42 -2.30 -4.95 -2.40
C TYR A 42 -2.88 -6.36 -2.30
N ASP A 43 -4.10 -6.54 -2.82
CA ASP A 43 -4.74 -7.87 -2.92
C ASP A 43 -4.95 -8.29 -4.37
N HIS A 44 -5.66 -9.41 -4.58
CA HIS A 44 -5.81 -10.07 -5.88
C HIS A 44 -6.69 -9.29 -6.88
N LEU A 45 -7.44 -8.27 -6.44
CA LEU A 45 -8.33 -7.50 -7.31
C LEU A 45 -7.63 -6.35 -8.04
N ILE A 46 -6.33 -6.16 -7.81
CA ILE A 46 -5.58 -5.08 -8.45
C ILE A 46 -5.27 -5.46 -9.89
N ALA A 47 -5.64 -4.55 -10.79
CA ALA A 47 -5.42 -4.69 -12.21
C ALA A 47 -3.95 -4.80 -12.60
N GLU A 48 -3.70 -5.49 -13.70
CA GLU A 48 -2.38 -5.56 -14.33
C GLU A 48 -1.89 -4.14 -14.67
N GLY A 49 -0.59 -3.87 -14.47
CA GLY A 49 0.01 -2.55 -14.72
C GLY A 49 -0.11 -1.53 -13.58
N VAL A 50 -1.09 -1.63 -12.67
CA VAL A 50 -1.25 -0.67 -11.56
C VAL A 50 -0.02 -0.66 -10.64
N LEU A 51 0.54 -1.84 -10.37
CA LEU A 51 1.73 -1.99 -9.53
C LEU A 51 3.00 -1.51 -10.22
N ASP A 52 2.99 -1.30 -11.54
CA ASP A 52 4.13 -0.79 -12.30
C ASP A 52 4.25 0.73 -12.20
N LEU A 53 3.19 1.41 -11.74
CA LEU A 53 3.22 2.82 -11.38
C LEU A 53 4.04 3.08 -10.11
N ALA A 54 4.28 2.06 -9.29
CA ALA A 54 5.08 2.19 -8.09
C ALA A 54 6.55 2.37 -8.45
N ARG A 55 7.29 3.13 -7.63
CA ARG A 55 8.74 3.24 -7.75
C ARG A 55 9.41 1.86 -7.71
N ALA A 56 10.55 1.72 -8.39
CA ALA A 56 11.23 0.43 -8.53
C ALA A 56 11.71 -0.17 -7.20
N ASP A 57 12.00 0.69 -6.22
CA ASP A 57 12.46 0.37 -4.87
C ASP A 57 11.32 0.30 -3.84
N ALA A 58 10.05 0.46 -4.24
CA ALA A 58 8.92 0.30 -3.34
C ALA A 58 8.77 -1.16 -2.92
N GLU A 59 8.51 -1.37 -1.63
CA GLU A 59 8.14 -2.67 -1.11
C GLU A 59 6.71 -3.03 -1.58
N LYS A 60 6.58 -4.06 -2.43
CA LYS A 60 5.28 -4.53 -2.93
C LYS A 60 4.81 -5.74 -2.11
N ILE A 61 3.84 -5.53 -1.22
CA ILE A 61 3.38 -6.54 -0.26
C ILE A 61 2.01 -7.08 -0.66
N TYR A 62 1.97 -8.32 -1.11
CA TYR A 62 0.72 -9.00 -1.47
C TYR A 62 0.04 -9.58 -0.23
N VAL A 63 -1.25 -9.27 -0.03
CA VAL A 63 -2.08 -9.74 1.10
C VAL A 63 -3.33 -10.52 0.66
N GLY A 64 -3.50 -10.74 -0.65
CA GLY A 64 -4.55 -11.63 -1.16
C GLY A 64 -4.20 -13.10 -0.93
N LYS A 65 -5.18 -14.00 -0.86
CA LYS A 65 -4.94 -15.46 -0.95
C LYS A 65 -5.69 -16.05 -2.14
N LYS A 66 -5.03 -16.98 -2.83
CA LYS A 66 -5.68 -17.89 -3.78
C LYS A 66 -6.63 -18.80 -2.99
N SER A 67 -7.84 -18.96 -3.52
CA SER A 67 -8.96 -19.75 -3.02
C SER A 67 -8.58 -20.95 -2.16
N SER A 68 -8.63 -20.78 -0.83
CA SER A 68 -9.08 -21.76 0.17
C SER A 68 -8.79 -21.24 1.58
N ASN A 69 -9.76 -20.48 2.09
CA ASN A 69 -10.22 -20.49 3.48
C ASN A 69 -9.51 -19.70 4.60
N HIS A 70 -8.50 -18.85 4.41
CA HIS A 70 -8.07 -17.92 5.48
C HIS A 70 -7.57 -16.60 4.90
N THR A 71 -8.41 -15.59 4.70
CA THR A 71 -7.94 -14.20 4.48
C THR A 71 -6.93 -13.84 5.56
N VAL A 72 -5.89 -13.04 5.27
CA VAL A 72 -5.12 -12.39 6.35
C VAL A 72 -6.15 -11.73 7.27
N PRO A 73 -6.26 -12.11 8.55
CA PRO A 73 -7.24 -11.53 9.43
C PRO A 73 -7.12 -10.00 9.36
N GLN A 74 -8.23 -9.29 9.33
CA GLN A 74 -8.23 -7.84 9.14
C GLN A 74 -7.30 -7.15 10.17
N ASP A 75 -7.20 -7.70 11.38
CA ASP A 75 -6.29 -7.21 12.43
C ASP A 75 -4.81 -7.40 12.10
N GLU A 76 -4.42 -8.47 11.41
CA GLU A 76 -3.05 -8.69 10.97
C GLU A 76 -2.69 -7.73 9.82
N LEU A 77 -3.61 -7.53 8.87
CA LEU A 77 -3.45 -6.51 7.83
C LEU A 77 -3.32 -5.10 8.45
N ASN A 78 -4.19 -4.77 9.41
CA ASN A 78 -4.14 -3.48 10.10
C ASN A 78 -2.82 -3.30 10.86
N ARG A 79 -2.34 -4.34 11.56
CA ARG A 79 -1.04 -4.32 12.23
C ARG A 79 0.10 -4.06 11.25
N LEU A 80 0.14 -4.77 10.12
CA LEU A 80 1.11 -4.54 9.06
C LEU A 80 1.13 -3.08 8.59
N LEU A 81 -0.04 -2.49 8.31
CA LEU A 81 -0.14 -1.09 7.87
C LEU A 81 0.40 -0.11 8.93
N VAL A 82 0.07 -0.36 10.20
CA VAL A 82 0.55 0.44 11.34
C VAL A 82 2.07 0.32 11.50
N ASP A 83 2.62 -0.89 11.39
CA ASP A 83 4.05 -1.13 11.57
C ASP A 83 4.87 -0.47 10.45
N LEU A 84 4.41 -0.54 9.21
CA LEU A 84 5.02 0.17 8.09
C LEU A 84 5.00 1.69 8.28
N ALA A 85 3.87 2.25 8.73
CA ALA A 85 3.78 3.68 9.02
C ALA A 85 4.68 4.08 10.20
N ARG A 86 4.75 3.28 11.26
CA ARG A 86 5.68 3.51 12.39
C ARG A 86 7.14 3.45 11.99
N ALA A 87 7.48 2.70 10.93
CA ALA A 87 8.80 2.71 10.31
C ALA A 87 9.06 3.97 9.44
N GLY A 88 8.16 4.95 9.41
CA GLY A 88 8.30 6.20 8.68
C GLY A 88 7.92 6.12 7.19
N LYS A 89 7.37 4.99 6.73
CA LYS A 89 7.05 4.77 5.32
C LYS A 89 5.77 5.51 4.89
N LYS A 90 5.77 6.04 3.67
CA LYS A 90 4.54 6.36 2.94
C LYS A 90 3.93 5.06 2.40
N VAL A 91 2.85 4.61 3.01
CA VAL A 91 2.19 3.34 2.70
C VAL A 91 0.97 3.60 1.84
N VAL A 92 0.82 2.85 0.75
CA VAL A 92 -0.42 2.82 -0.04
C VAL A 92 -1.05 1.44 0.10
N ARG A 93 -2.27 1.37 0.63
CA ARG A 93 -3.11 0.17 0.63
C ARG A 93 -4.04 0.25 -0.57
N LEU A 94 -3.73 -0.53 -1.61
CA LEU A 94 -4.59 -0.67 -2.78
C LEU A 94 -5.72 -1.66 -2.49
N LYS A 95 -6.95 -1.24 -2.81
CA LYS A 95 -8.16 -2.06 -2.78
C LYS A 95 -8.81 -2.02 -4.16
N GLY A 96 -9.33 -3.16 -4.61
CA GLY A 96 -10.19 -3.21 -5.81
C GLY A 96 -11.46 -2.39 -5.63
N GLY A 97 -11.90 -1.69 -6.68
CA GLY A 97 -13.09 -0.84 -6.64
C GLY A 97 -12.88 0.47 -5.88
N ASP A 98 -13.87 0.83 -5.07
CA ASP A 98 -13.86 2.00 -4.17
C ASP A 98 -13.59 1.52 -2.72
N PRO A 99 -12.66 2.18 -1.98
CA PRO A 99 -12.14 1.65 -0.73
C PRO A 99 -12.96 1.94 0.53
#